data_AF-X7Z478-F1
#
_entry.id   AF-X7Z478-F1
#
_cell.length_a   1.000
_cell.length_b   1.000
_cell.length_c   1.000
_cell.angle_alpha   90.00
_cell.angle_beta   90.00
_cell.angle_gamma   90.00
#
_symmetry.space_group_name_H-M   'P 1'
#
loop_
_entity.id
_entity.type
_entity.pdbx_description
1 polymer ?
#
loop_
_entity_poly.entity_id
_entity_poly.type
_entity_poly.pdbx_seq_one_letter_code
_entity_poly.pdbx_strand_id
1 'polypeptide(L)'
;MLYDADRVLDAAATPDLQDLYEAQLGVFLDPNDPHVVAEAARQGIPHDWIQAAQRSPVYELAVRHKVALPLHPEYRTLPMVWYIPPLSPVADVVGAAGYDDNPTTCSPPSTRCVSRWSTWPTCSPRVTPT
;
A
#
# COMPACT_ATOMS: atom_id res chain seq x y z
N MET A 1 3.41 -1.14 19.85
CA MET A 1 2.81 0.04 19.19
C MET A 1 1.69 0.51 20.09
N LEU A 2 1.66 1.79 20.45
CA LEU A 2 0.62 2.38 21.31
C LEU A 2 -0.37 3.13 20.41
N TYR A 3 -1.66 3.01 20.70
CA TYR A 3 -2.71 3.67 19.93
C TYR A 3 -3.82 4.14 20.87
N ASP A 4 -4.51 5.20 20.47
CA ASP A 4 -5.65 5.75 21.18
C ASP A 4 -6.93 5.03 20.77
N ALA A 5 -7.53 4.27 21.68
CA ALA A 5 -8.73 3.48 21.40
C ALA A 5 -9.97 4.36 21.13
N ASP A 6 -10.05 5.54 21.74
CA ASP A 6 -11.21 6.42 21.59
C ASP A 6 -11.23 7.08 20.21
N ARG A 7 -10.06 7.28 19.60
CA ARG A 7 -9.91 7.89 18.26
C ARG A 7 -10.07 6.90 17.11
N VAL A 8 -10.13 5.59 17.38
CA VAL A 8 -10.27 4.53 16.36
C VAL A 8 -11.56 4.70 15.57
N LEU A 9 -12.68 4.96 16.25
CA LEU A 9 -13.98 5.07 15.58
C LEU A 9 -14.03 6.27 14.64
N ASP A 10 -13.53 7.43 15.11
CA ASP A 10 -13.49 8.65 14.32
C ASP A 10 -12.60 8.49 13.08
N ALA A 11 -11.45 7.81 13.23
CA ALA A 11 -10.56 7.50 12.13
C ALA A 11 -11.18 6.52 11.12
N ALA A 12 -11.92 5.50 11.58
CA ALA A 12 -12.61 4.57 10.69
C ALA A 12 -13.82 5.21 9.96
N ALA A 13 -14.41 6.24 10.57
CA ALA A 13 -15.55 6.97 10.05
C ALA A 13 -15.19 8.06 9.02
N THR A 14 -13.89 8.31 8.75
CA THR A 14 -13.45 9.32 7.78
C THR A 14 -14.13 9.11 6.42
N PRO A 15 -14.77 10.14 5.83
CA PRO A 15 -15.57 9.98 4.62
C PRO A 15 -14.72 9.69 3.39
N ASP A 16 -13.59 10.38 3.23
CA ASP A 16 -12.65 10.17 2.13
C ASP A 16 -11.74 8.97 2.39
N LEU A 17 -11.59 8.11 1.38
CA LEU A 17 -10.71 6.95 1.43
C LEU A 17 -9.22 7.35 1.42
N GLN A 18 -8.87 8.47 0.78
CA GLN A 18 -7.49 8.94 0.72
C GLN A 18 -7.00 9.43 2.10
N ASP A 19 -7.90 9.97 2.91
CA ASP A 19 -7.60 10.47 4.24
C ASP A 19 -7.53 9.35 5.30
N LEU A 20 -8.05 8.15 5.02
CA LEU A 20 -8.05 7.03 5.97
C LEU A 20 -6.64 6.63 6.42
N TYR A 21 -5.65 6.72 5.52
CA TYR A 21 -4.26 6.43 5.86
C TYR A 21 -3.72 7.40 6.92
N GLU A 22 -3.87 8.70 6.69
CA GLU A 22 -3.40 9.72 7.62
C GLU A 22 -4.24 9.74 8.90
N ALA A 23 -5.55 9.45 8.81
CA ALA A 23 -6.42 9.26 9.97
C ALA A 23 -5.94 8.08 10.84
N GLN A 24 -5.59 6.95 10.23
CA GLN A 24 -5.04 5.79 10.94
C GLN A 24 -3.69 6.12 11.59
N LEU A 25 -2.80 6.84 10.89
CA LEU A 25 -1.54 7.30 11.48
C LEU A 25 -1.76 8.21 12.68
N GLY A 26 -2.77 9.08 12.63
CA GLY A 26 -3.13 9.99 13.72
C GLY A 26 -3.67 9.31 14.98
N VAL A 27 -4.04 8.03 14.91
CA VAL A 27 -4.46 7.20 16.05
C VAL A 27 -3.25 6.63 16.81
N PHE A 28 -2.08 6.51 16.16
CA PHE A 28 -0.87 6.02 16.82
C PHE A 28 -0.24 7.10 17.70
N LEU A 29 0.18 6.70 18.89
CA LEU A 29 0.78 7.58 19.89
C LEU A 29 2.30 7.47 19.85
N ASP A 30 3.02 8.57 20.11
CA ASP A 30 4.47 8.54 20.25
C ASP A 30 4.85 7.90 21.60
N PRO A 31 5.51 6.73 21.59
CA PRO A 31 5.91 6.07 22.83
C PRO A 31 7.04 6.81 23.60
N ASN A 32 7.65 7.85 23.02
CA ASN A 32 8.68 8.67 23.66
C ASN A 32 8.12 9.96 24.27
N ASP A 33 6.86 10.31 24.01
CA ASP A 33 6.23 11.47 24.62
C ASP A 33 5.99 11.21 26.11
N PRO A 34 6.53 12.05 27.02
CA PRO A 34 6.29 11.92 28.46
C PRO A 34 4.81 11.86 28.85
N HIS A 35 3.93 12.57 28.13
CA HIS A 35 2.49 12.53 28.38
C HIS A 35 1.88 11.17 28.06
N VAL A 36 2.25 10.58 26.93
CA VAL A 36 1.82 9.24 26.52
C VAL A 36 2.34 8.18 27.48
N VAL A 37 3.60 8.28 27.91
CA VAL A 37 4.20 7.35 28.88
C VAL A 37 3.49 7.41 30.23
N ALA A 38 3.22 8.62 30.74
CA ALA A 38 2.51 8.81 32.00
C ALA A 38 1.08 8.27 31.92
N GLU A 39 0.38 8.52 30.81
CA GLU A 39 -0.98 8.04 30.59
C GLU A 39 -1.02 6.51 30.42
N ALA A 40 -0.11 5.93 29.66
CA ALA A 40 0.03 4.47 29.54
C ALA A 40 0.26 3.80 30.90
N ALA A 41 1.11 4.39 31.75
CA ALA A 41 1.33 3.91 33.10
C ALA A 41 0.06 4.03 33.98
N ARG A 42 -0.69 5.15 33.85
CA ARG A 42 -1.96 5.37 34.54
C ARG A 42 -3.03 4.35 34.13
N GLN A 43 -3.05 3.96 32.86
CA GLN A 43 -3.93 2.93 32.32
C GLN A 43 -3.49 1.49 32.68
N GLY A 44 -2.38 1.34 33.40
CA GLY A 44 -1.90 0.04 33.87
C GLY A 44 -1.10 -0.76 32.85
N ILE A 45 -0.61 -0.13 31.77
CA ILE A 45 0.28 -0.80 30.81
C ILE A 45 1.62 -1.08 31.50
N PRO A 46 2.12 -2.34 31.47
CA PRO A 46 3.40 -2.68 32.08
C PRO A 46 4.54 -1.84 31.52
N HIS A 47 5.47 -1.42 32.38
CA HIS A 47 6.61 -0.58 31.97
C HIS A 47 7.44 -1.23 30.85
N ASP A 48 7.62 -2.55 30.89
CA ASP A 48 8.36 -3.30 29.86
C ASP A 48 7.73 -3.18 28.48
N TRP A 49 6.39 -3.06 28.41
CA TRP A 49 5.66 -2.88 27.15
C TRP A 49 5.83 -1.48 26.59
N ILE A 50 5.90 -0.48 27.47
CA ILE A 50 6.20 0.91 27.08
C ILE A 50 7.63 0.98 26.52
N GLN A 51 8.60 0.37 27.21
CA GLN A 51 9.98 0.28 26.72
C GLN A 51 10.11 -0.50 25.40
N ALA A 52 9.29 -1.54 25.21
CA ALA A 52 9.24 -2.28 23.95
C ALA A 52 8.62 -1.42 22.83
N ALA A 53 7.61 -0.61 23.13
CA ALA A 53 7.02 0.33 22.19
C ALA A 53 8.02 1.41 21.75
N GLN A 54 8.84 1.94 22.66
CA GLN A 54 9.89 2.92 22.37
C GLN A 54 10.96 2.38 21.40
N ARG A 55 11.24 1.08 21.45
CA ARG A 55 12.21 0.38 20.59
C ARG A 55 11.55 -0.35 19.41
N SER A 56 10.30 -0.03 19.09
CA SER A 56 9.52 -0.78 18.13
C SER A 56 9.89 -0.41 16.68
N PRO A 57 10.42 -1.35 15.86
CA PRO A 57 10.72 -1.08 14.46
C PRO A 57 9.46 -0.81 13.64
N VAL A 58 8.32 -1.37 14.05
CA VAL A 58 7.03 -1.15 13.38
C VAL A 58 6.62 0.31 13.44
N TYR A 59 6.75 0.95 14.62
CA TYR A 59 6.43 2.37 14.77
C TYR A 59 7.37 3.25 13.93
N GLU A 60 8.67 2.94 13.90
CA GLU A 60 9.63 3.68 13.08
C GLU A 60 9.30 3.58 11.60
N LEU A 61 9.01 2.39 11.09
CA LEU A 61 8.74 2.16 9.67
C LEU A 61 7.38 2.73 9.23
N ALA A 62 6.35 2.61 10.07
CA ALA A 62 5.00 3.09 9.76
C ALA A 62 4.84 4.60 9.97
N VAL A 63 5.26 5.14 11.12
CA VAL A 63 4.95 6.52 11.52
C VAL A 63 6.09 7.48 11.19
N ARG A 64 7.35 7.13 11.55
CA ARG A 64 8.50 8.04 11.34
C ARG A 64 8.95 8.08 9.88
N HIS A 65 9.09 6.91 9.26
CA HIS A 65 9.63 6.79 7.91
C HIS A 65 8.55 6.73 6.83
N LYS A 66 7.28 6.47 7.19
CA LYS A 66 6.15 6.34 6.24
C LYS A 66 6.44 5.41 5.06
N VAL A 67 7.22 4.34 5.29
CA VAL A 67 7.58 3.35 4.25
C VAL A 67 6.66 2.14 4.25
N ALA A 68 5.98 1.90 5.38
CA ALA A 68 5.00 0.84 5.50
C ALA A 68 3.62 1.41 5.16
N LEU A 69 2.87 0.69 4.33
CA LEU A 69 1.52 1.06 3.90
C LEU A 69 0.51 0.05 4.46
N PRO A 70 -0.69 0.50 4.87
CA PRO A 70 -1.76 -0.40 5.30
C PRO A 70 -2.29 -1.19 4.11
N LEU A 71 -2.63 -2.46 4.35
CA LEU A 71 -3.23 -3.33 3.34
C LEU A 71 -4.73 -3.03 3.25
N HIS A 72 -5.17 -2.48 2.11
CA HIS A 72 -6.57 -2.15 1.81
C HIS A 72 -7.28 -1.28 2.86
N PRO A 73 -6.98 0.04 2.94
CA PRO A 73 -7.65 0.95 3.87
C PRO A 73 -9.16 1.05 3.63
N GLU A 74 -9.65 0.64 2.45
CA GLU A 74 -11.06 0.76 2.05
C GLU A 74 -12.02 -0.06 2.93
N TYR A 75 -11.53 -1.08 3.62
CA TYR A 75 -12.33 -1.92 4.50
C TYR A 75 -12.61 -1.31 5.87
N ARG A 76 -11.99 -0.16 6.21
CA ARG A 76 -12.23 0.59 7.46
C ARG A 76 -12.05 -0.24 8.74
N THR A 77 -11.22 -1.29 8.66
CA THR A 77 -10.90 -2.17 9.80
C THR A 77 -9.65 -1.71 10.57
N LEU A 78 -9.01 -0.62 10.11
CA LEU A 78 -7.76 -0.07 10.65
C LEU A 78 -6.71 -1.18 10.87
N PRO A 79 -6.21 -1.79 9.79
CA PRO A 79 -5.37 -2.98 9.87
C PRO A 79 -4.08 -2.71 10.64
N MET A 80 -3.76 -3.60 11.57
CA MET A 80 -2.53 -3.55 12.36
C MET A 80 -1.36 -4.30 11.69
N VAL A 81 -1.60 -4.90 10.52
CA VAL A 81 -0.58 -5.54 9.69
C VAL A 81 -0.25 -4.62 8.52
N TRP A 82 1.03 -4.28 8.40
CA TRP A 82 1.54 -3.30 7.46
C TRP A 82 2.52 -3.98 6.50
N TYR A 83 2.53 -3.52 5.24
CA TYR A 83 3.38 -4.06 4.20
C TYR A 83 4.38 -3.01 3.71
N ILE A 84 5.62 -3.43 3.50
CA ILE A 84 6.65 -2.62 2.86
C ILE A 84 6.78 -3.15 1.43
N PRO A 85 6.46 -2.33 0.41
CA PRO A 85 6.56 -2.77 -0.97
C PRO A 85 8.01 -3.08 -1.34
N PRO A 86 8.30 -4.24 -1.97
CA PRO A 86 9.63 -4.58 -2.40
C PRO A 86 10.03 -3.65 -3.55
N LEU A 87 11.28 -3.21 -3.54
CA LEU A 87 11.86 -2.54 -4.70
C LEU A 87 11.99 -3.58 -5.82
N SER A 88 11.25 -3.38 -6.92
CA SER A 88 11.34 -4.26 -8.08
C SER A 88 12.53 -3.83 -8.94
N PRO A 89 13.53 -4.70 -9.21
CA PRO A 89 14.78 -4.32 -9.88
C PRO A 89 14.61 -3.79 -11.33
N VAL A 90 13.41 -3.83 -11.89
CA VAL A 90 13.10 -3.40 -13.26
C VAL A 90 12.81 -1.89 -13.35
N ALA A 91 12.41 -1.22 -12.26
CA ALA A 91 12.13 0.22 -12.29
C ALA A 91 13.40 1.09 -12.45
N ASP A 92 14.55 0.63 -11.95
CA ASP A 92 15.85 1.32 -12.10
C ASP A 92 16.39 1.29 -13.54
N VAL A 93 16.01 0.28 -14.32
CA VAL A 93 16.49 0.13 -15.71
C VAL A 93 15.51 0.75 -16.71
N VAL A 94 14.21 0.71 -16.43
CA VAL A 94 13.16 1.22 -17.33
C VAL A 94 13.03 2.75 -17.27
N GLY A 95 13.41 3.40 -16.17
CA GLY A 95 13.51 4.87 -16.13
C GLY A 95 14.62 5.44 -17.04
N ALA A 96 15.69 4.68 -17.26
CA ALA A 96 16.80 5.08 -18.14
C ALA A 96 16.59 4.69 -19.61
N ALA A 97 15.67 3.76 -19.88
CA ALA A 97 15.34 3.29 -21.23
C ALA A 97 13.83 3.45 -21.44
N GLY A 98 13.39 4.67 -21.76
CA GLY A 98 11.97 5.00 -21.94
C GLY A 98 11.23 4.00 -22.82
N TYR A 99 10.40 3.17 -22.20
CA TYR A 99 9.55 2.18 -22.85
C TYR A 99 8.11 2.42 -22.45
N ASP A 100 7.28 2.62 -23.47
CA ASP A 100 5.85 2.84 -23.47
C ASP A 100 5.07 1.57 -23.10
N ASP A 101 4.06 1.75 -22.25
CA ASP A 101 3.30 0.74 -21.51
C ASP A 101 2.17 0.08 -22.33
N ASN A 102 2.45 -0.38 -23.55
CA ASN A 102 1.49 -1.16 -24.34
C ASN A 102 1.84 -2.66 -24.41
N PRO A 103 0.99 -3.58 -23.91
CA PRO A 103 1.29 -5.01 -23.82
C PRO A 103 1.16 -5.79 -25.15
N THR A 104 1.14 -5.12 -26.30
CA THR A 104 0.93 -5.74 -27.61
C THR A 104 1.81 -5.14 -28.69
N THR A 105 3.12 -5.37 -28.64
CA THR A 105 3.97 -5.28 -29.84
C THR A 105 5.16 -6.23 -29.77
N CYS A 106 4.99 -7.42 -30.34
CA CYS A 106 6.08 -8.05 -31.08
C CYS A 106 6.05 -7.44 -32.48
N SER A 107 7.09 -6.71 -32.88
CA SER A 107 7.27 -6.34 -34.30
C SER A 107 8.74 -6.46 -34.72
N PRO A 108 9.07 -7.38 -35.64
CA PRO A 108 10.22 -7.26 -36.53
C PRO A 108 9.88 -6.33 -37.71
N PRO A 109 10.84 -6.00 -38.61
CA PRO A 109 11.08 -4.62 -39.02
C PRO A 109 10.16 -4.12 -40.14
N SER A 110 10.01 -2.79 -40.14
CA SER A 110 9.74 -1.91 -41.29
C SER A 110 8.77 -2.44 -42.35
N THR A 111 7.57 -1.86 -42.42
CA THR A 111 7.10 -1.09 -43.58
C THR A 111 5.72 -0.54 -43.24
N ARG A 112 5.57 0.78 -43.41
CA ARG A 112 4.30 1.52 -43.29
C ARG A 112 3.17 0.81 -44.04
N CYS A 113 1.98 0.74 -43.46
CA CYS A 113 0.79 1.02 -44.24
C CYS A 113 -0.40 1.46 -43.38
N VAL A 114 -1.09 2.43 -43.95
CA VAL A 114 -2.15 3.28 -43.43
C VAL A 114 -3.47 2.51 -43.26
N SER A 115 -4.25 2.97 -42.29
CA SER A 115 -5.66 2.75 -41.99
C SER A 115 -6.55 2.10 -43.06
N ARG A 116 -7.51 1.26 -42.60
CA ARG A 116 -8.97 1.49 -42.73
C ARG A 116 -9.80 0.23 -42.41
N TRP A 117 -10.47 0.29 -41.26
CA TRP A 117 -11.87 -0.09 -40.97
C TRP A 117 -12.48 -1.31 -41.68
N SER A 118 -13.04 -2.20 -40.85
CA SER A 118 -14.13 -3.17 -41.09
C SER A 118 -13.75 -4.66 -41.10
N THR A 119 -14.54 -5.44 -40.33
CA THR A 119 -14.63 -6.90 -40.16
C THR A 119 -13.73 -7.58 -39.11
N TRP A 120 -14.38 -8.02 -38.02
CA TRP A 120 -13.87 -8.99 -37.04
C TRP A 120 -13.99 -10.42 -37.61
N PRO A 121 -12.99 -11.31 -37.48
CA PRO A 121 -13.17 -12.73 -37.79
C PRO A 121 -13.51 -13.54 -36.53
N THR A 122 -14.66 -14.21 -36.54
CA THR A 122 -15.05 -15.29 -35.61
C THR A 122 -14.15 -16.51 -35.80
N CYS A 123 -13.68 -17.08 -34.69
CA CYS A 123 -12.84 -18.28 -34.66
C CYS A 123 -13.74 -19.54 -34.59
N SER A 124 -13.62 -20.46 -35.56
CA SER A 124 -14.26 -21.80 -35.52
C SER A 124 -13.19 -22.89 -35.67
N PRO A 125 -13.19 -23.96 -34.85
CA PRO A 125 -12.19 -25.01 -34.91
C PRO A 125 -12.54 -26.03 -36.02
N ARG A 126 -11.55 -26.31 -36.88
CA ARG A 126 -11.65 -27.29 -37.98
C ARG A 126 -11.33 -28.70 -37.47
N VAL A 127 -12.32 -29.60 -37.53
CA VAL A 127 -12.13 -31.06 -37.36
C VAL A 127 -11.72 -31.66 -38.72
N THR A 128 -10.65 -32.46 -38.76
CA THR A 128 -10.21 -33.25 -39.93
C THR A 128 -10.65 -34.72 -39.77
N PRO A 129 -11.25 -35.35 -40.79
CA PRO A 129 -11.60 -36.77 -40.75
C PRO A 129 -10.54 -37.68 -41.41
N THR A 130 -10.54 -38.96 -41.04
CA THR A 130 -10.04 -40.11 -41.83
C THR A 130 -11.23 -40.95 -42.23
#